data_AF-A0A536PE27-F1
#
_entry.id   AF-A0A536PE27-F1
#
_cell.length_a   1.000
_cell.length_b   1.000
_cell.length_c   1.000
_cell.angle_alpha   90.00
_cell.angle_beta   90.00
_cell.angle_gamma   90.00
#
_symmetry.space_group_name_H-M   'P 1'
#
loop_
_entity.id
_entity.type
_entity.pdbx_description
1 polymer ?
#
loop_
_entity_poly.entity_id
_entity_poly.type
_entity_poly.pdbx_seq_one_letter_code
_entity_poly.pdbx_strand_id
1 'polypeptide(L)'
;MPSARARIQRPSGAGTLAQTRAYAARAAALAEQLRREVAEVPDRPHGRPAVVMLMGLPGVGKSHVARLLCARLGAAHVATDELRSRLFIAAAYTDAENRAVFATSQALVEVLLGEGHRVVVDATNLLAPEDHSDADERVYERMRDRAFEPPKEGHLEVANGADLARDVARVAEAVEAATR
;
A
#
# COMPACT_ATOMS: atom_id res chain seq x y z
N MET A 1 -31.21 2.99 45.66
CA MET A 1 -31.47 2.51 44.28
C MET A 1 -30.19 2.64 43.48
N PRO A 2 -29.47 1.56 43.12
CA PRO A 2 -28.27 1.68 42.31
C PRO A 2 -28.67 1.86 40.84
N SER A 3 -28.13 2.91 40.20
CA SER A 3 -28.30 3.21 38.78
C SER A 3 -27.55 2.17 37.93
N ALA A 4 -28.29 1.38 37.16
CA ALA A 4 -27.73 0.46 36.18
C ALA A 4 -27.18 1.26 34.99
N ARG A 5 -25.86 1.43 34.92
CA ARG A 5 -25.20 1.89 33.68
C ARG A 5 -25.42 0.83 32.60
N ALA A 6 -26.25 1.15 31.62
CA ALA A 6 -26.46 0.31 30.45
C ALA A 6 -25.10 0.06 29.77
N ARG A 7 -24.64 -1.20 29.76
CA ARG A 7 -23.49 -1.59 28.95
C ARG A 7 -23.92 -1.45 27.50
N ILE A 8 -23.31 -0.53 26.77
CA ILE A 8 -23.44 -0.46 25.32
C ILE A 8 -22.95 -1.80 24.79
N GLN A 9 -23.89 -2.58 24.26
CA GLN A 9 -23.63 -3.89 23.69
C GLN A 9 -22.82 -3.67 22.41
N ARG A 10 -21.52 -3.99 22.44
CA ARG A 10 -20.67 -3.90 21.25
C ARG A 10 -21.28 -4.78 20.15
N PRO A 11 -21.38 -4.30 18.90
CA PRO A 11 -21.89 -5.14 17.81
C PRO A 11 -21.07 -6.43 17.73
N SER A 12 -21.76 -7.54 17.45
CA SER A 12 -21.11 -8.85 17.35
C SER A 12 -20.04 -8.81 16.26
N GLY A 13 -18.82 -9.28 16.56
CA GLY A 13 -17.70 -9.26 15.60
C GLY A 13 -17.98 -9.99 14.28
N ALA A 14 -19.00 -10.85 14.24
CA ALA A 14 -19.47 -11.52 13.03
C ALA A 14 -20.02 -10.54 11.98
N GLY A 15 -20.72 -9.48 12.38
CA GLY A 15 -21.24 -8.46 11.45
C GLY A 15 -20.12 -7.67 10.79
N THR A 16 -19.13 -7.26 11.58
CA THR A 16 -17.91 -6.58 11.10
C THR A 16 -17.13 -7.47 10.13
N LEU A 17 -16.93 -8.76 10.45
CA LEU A 17 -16.24 -9.70 9.57
C LEU A 17 -16.96 -9.92 8.23
N ALA A 18 -18.29 -10.06 8.25
CA ALA A 18 -19.09 -10.20 7.03
C ALA A 18 -18.99 -8.96 6.14
N GLN A 19 -19.04 -7.76 6.75
CA GLN A 19 -18.86 -6.49 6.06
C GLN A 19 -17.45 -6.36 5.45
N THR A 20 -16.41 -6.69 6.21
CA THR A 20 -15.03 -6.65 5.71
C THR A 20 -14.79 -7.63 4.55
N ARG A 21 -15.38 -8.83 4.60
CA ARG A 21 -15.32 -9.77 3.45
C ARG A 21 -16.02 -9.22 2.22
N ALA A 22 -17.12 -8.49 2.39
CA ALA A 22 -17.82 -7.84 1.28
C ALA A 22 -16.96 -6.76 0.62
N TYR A 23 -16.04 -6.10 1.34
CA TYR A 23 -15.09 -5.15 0.74
C TYR A 23 -14.15 -5.84 -0.24
N ALA A 24 -13.53 -6.97 0.15
CA ALA A 24 -12.69 -7.74 -0.76
C ALA A 24 -13.45 -8.20 -2.01
N ALA A 25 -14.70 -8.65 -1.86
CA ALA A 25 -15.55 -9.06 -2.98
C ALA A 25 -15.97 -7.88 -3.91
N ARG A 26 -15.86 -6.64 -3.43
CA ARG A 26 -16.22 -5.42 -4.17
C ARG A 26 -15.02 -4.52 -4.45
N ALA A 27 -13.81 -5.10 -4.44
CA ALA A 27 -12.55 -4.38 -4.60
C ALA A 27 -12.53 -3.43 -5.81
N ALA A 28 -13.05 -3.86 -6.96
CA ALA A 28 -13.10 -3.00 -8.17
C ALA A 28 -13.98 -1.76 -7.98
N ALA A 29 -15.15 -1.90 -7.33
CA ALA A 29 -16.01 -0.76 -7.04
C ALA A 29 -15.38 0.19 -6.01
N LEU A 30 -14.71 -0.38 -5.00
CA LEU A 30 -13.98 0.40 -3.99
C LEU A 30 -12.79 1.13 -4.60
N ALA A 31 -12.05 0.50 -5.50
CA ALA A 31 -10.92 1.11 -6.19
C ALA A 31 -11.37 2.36 -6.97
N GLU A 32 -12.47 2.26 -7.72
CA GLU A 32 -13.02 3.41 -8.46
C GLU A 32 -13.46 4.55 -7.52
N GLN A 33 -14.12 4.22 -6.42
CA GLN A 33 -14.57 5.21 -5.43
C GLN A 33 -13.39 5.90 -4.74
N LEU A 34 -12.38 5.12 -4.33
CA LEU A 34 -11.27 5.59 -3.52
C LEU A 34 -10.13 6.18 -4.35
N ARG A 35 -10.08 5.93 -5.66
CA ARG A 35 -9.02 6.43 -6.57
C ARG A 35 -8.67 7.89 -6.33
N ARG A 36 -9.67 8.78 -6.26
CA ARG A 36 -9.45 10.22 -6.08
C ARG A 36 -9.02 10.61 -4.66
N GLU A 37 -9.20 9.71 -3.70
CA GLU A 37 -8.95 9.96 -2.29
C GLU A 37 -7.63 9.37 -1.80
N VAL A 38 -7.12 8.33 -2.46
CA VAL A 38 -5.97 7.51 -2.03
C VAL A 38 -4.90 7.33 -3.10
N ALA A 39 -5.16 7.82 -4.32
CA ALA A 39 -4.14 7.88 -5.35
C ALA A 39 -3.95 9.31 -5.83
N GLU A 40 -2.70 9.76 -5.77
CA GLU A 40 -2.27 10.97 -6.47
C GLU A 40 -2.07 10.59 -7.94
N VAL A 41 -3.14 10.69 -8.74
CA VAL A 41 -3.12 10.31 -10.16
C VAL A 41 -2.78 11.54 -11.02
N PRO A 42 -1.76 11.47 -11.89
CA PRO A 42 -1.46 12.54 -12.84
C PRO A 42 -2.59 12.74 -13.86
N ASP A 43 -2.82 13.99 -14.29
CA ASP A 43 -3.90 14.33 -15.25
C ASP A 43 -3.77 13.64 -16.62
N ARG A 44 -2.55 13.27 -17.02
CA ARG A 44 -2.28 12.64 -18.33
C ARG A 44 -1.63 11.27 -18.15
N PRO A 45 -2.14 10.22 -18.83
CA PRO A 45 -1.50 8.93 -18.85
C PRO A 45 -0.21 8.97 -19.68
N HIS A 46 0.73 8.10 -19.33
CA HIS A 46 2.03 7.99 -19.99
C HIS A 46 1.94 7.25 -21.33
N GLY A 47 0.84 6.51 -21.57
CA GLY A 47 0.65 5.64 -22.74
C GLY A 47 1.52 4.37 -22.72
N ARG A 48 2.34 4.22 -21.67
CA ARG A 48 3.33 3.17 -21.48
C ARG A 48 3.32 2.77 -20.00
N PRO A 49 2.35 1.93 -19.60
CA PRO A 49 2.12 1.62 -18.21
C PRO A 49 3.29 0.82 -17.63
N ALA A 50 3.59 1.09 -16.35
CA ALA A 50 4.59 0.36 -15.58
C ALA A 50 4.23 0.39 -14.10
N VAL A 51 4.63 -0.63 -13.36
CA VAL A 51 4.48 -0.68 -11.91
C VAL A 51 5.85 -0.74 -11.23
N VAL A 52 6.05 0.11 -10.23
CA VAL A 52 7.21 0.08 -9.34
C VAL A 52 6.72 -0.31 -7.96
N MET A 53 7.07 -1.51 -7.51
CA MET A 53 6.69 -2.01 -6.19
C MET A 53 7.82 -1.73 -5.21
N LEU A 54 7.56 -0.96 -4.15
CA LEU A 54 8.52 -0.76 -3.07
C LEU A 54 8.40 -1.87 -2.04
N MET A 55 9.54 -2.43 -1.67
CA MET A 55 9.65 -3.44 -0.62
C MET A 55 10.78 -3.10 0.32
N GLY A 56 10.58 -3.41 1.60
CA GLY A 56 11.55 -3.15 2.64
C GLY A 56 10.89 -3.09 4.00
N LEU A 57 11.71 -3.15 5.03
CA LEU A 57 11.25 -3.15 6.42
C LEU A 57 10.44 -1.87 6.75
N PRO A 58 9.55 -1.91 7.75
CA PRO A 58 8.89 -0.71 8.26
C PRO A 58 9.91 0.33 8.72
N GLY A 59 9.60 1.62 8.58
CA GLY A 59 10.47 2.71 9.03
C GLY A 59 11.68 3.05 8.13
N VAL A 60 12.03 2.23 7.12
CA VAL A 60 13.18 2.52 6.23
C VAL A 60 12.97 3.68 5.25
N GLY A 61 11.76 4.26 5.23
CA GLY A 61 11.43 5.41 4.40
C GLY A 61 10.84 5.10 3.01
N LYS A 62 10.19 3.94 2.84
CA LYS A 62 9.51 3.58 1.58
C LYS A 62 8.58 4.68 1.07
N SER A 63 7.72 5.23 1.93
CA SER A 63 6.83 6.34 1.56
C SER A 63 7.57 7.63 1.19
N HIS A 64 8.80 7.83 1.69
CA HIS A 64 9.62 8.95 1.25
C HIS A 64 10.15 8.71 -0.17
N VAL A 65 10.70 7.52 -0.43
CA VAL A 65 11.16 7.09 -1.75
C VAL A 65 10.01 7.09 -2.77
N ALA A 66 8.82 6.63 -2.38
CA ALA A 66 7.63 6.58 -3.22
C ALA A 66 7.28 7.96 -3.77
N ARG A 67 7.22 8.97 -2.90
CA ARG A 67 6.93 10.36 -3.28
C ARG A 67 7.98 10.92 -4.24
N LEU A 68 9.26 10.63 -4.01
CA LEU A 68 10.33 11.06 -4.91
C LEU A 68 10.22 10.40 -6.29
N LEU A 69 9.91 9.10 -6.34
CA LEU A 69 9.69 8.37 -7.60
C LEU A 69 8.46 8.88 -8.34
N CYS A 70 7.34 9.11 -7.64
CA CYS A 70 6.14 9.69 -8.22
C CYS A 70 6.41 11.06 -8.83
N ALA A 71 7.11 11.95 -8.10
CA ALA A 71 7.50 13.26 -8.62
C ALA A 71 8.42 13.15 -9.84
N ARG A 72 9.36 12.19 -9.85
CA ARG A 72 10.33 12.01 -10.95
C ARG A 72 9.71 11.39 -12.20
N LEU A 73 8.84 10.39 -12.03
CA LEU A 73 8.19 9.64 -13.12
C LEU A 73 6.88 10.26 -13.58
N GLY A 74 6.36 11.23 -12.83
CA GLY A 74 4.97 11.67 -12.92
C GLY A 74 4.02 10.49 -12.73
N ALA A 75 4.33 9.55 -11.84
CA ALA A 75 3.59 8.30 -11.66
C ALA A 75 2.49 8.44 -10.60
N ALA A 76 1.44 7.65 -10.72
CA ALA A 76 0.41 7.55 -9.69
C ALA A 76 0.97 6.91 -8.42
N HIS A 77 0.67 7.48 -7.25
CA HIS A 77 1.05 6.91 -5.96
C HIS A 77 -0.09 6.05 -5.41
N VAL A 78 0.16 4.78 -5.07
CA VAL A 78 -0.82 3.91 -4.41
C VAL A 78 -0.21 3.40 -3.10
N ALA A 79 -0.71 3.92 -1.97
CA ALA A 79 -0.24 3.55 -0.64
C ALA A 79 -1.27 2.68 0.08
N THR A 80 -0.86 1.50 0.55
CA THR A 80 -1.78 0.58 1.23
C THR A 80 -2.25 1.10 2.59
N ASP A 81 -1.43 1.93 3.24
CA ASP A 81 -1.76 2.50 4.55
C ASP A 81 -2.83 3.60 4.41
N GLU A 82 -2.80 4.38 3.31
CA GLU A 82 -3.86 5.34 2.99
C GLU A 82 -5.16 4.61 2.66
N LEU A 83 -5.12 3.57 1.82
CA LEU A 83 -6.27 2.70 1.55
C LEU A 83 -6.88 2.13 2.84
N ARG A 84 -6.03 1.63 3.75
CA ARG A 84 -6.46 1.08 5.03
C ARG A 84 -7.18 2.13 5.88
N SER A 85 -6.64 3.35 5.97
CA SER A 85 -7.25 4.44 6.72
C SER A 85 -8.63 4.86 6.19
N ARG A 86 -8.86 4.71 4.88
CA ARG A 86 -10.17 4.98 4.25
C ARG A 86 -11.16 3.83 4.45
N LEU A 87 -10.68 2.59 4.44
CA LEU A 87 -11.53 1.41 4.60
C LEU A 87 -11.92 1.17 6.06
N PHE A 88 -11.08 1.55 7.02
CA PHE A 88 -11.27 1.22 8.44
C PHE A 88 -10.92 2.40 9.36
N ILE A 89 -11.89 2.85 10.15
CA ILE A 89 -11.70 3.92 11.17
C ILE A 89 -10.74 3.46 12.29
N ALA A 90 -10.81 2.18 12.67
CA ALA A 90 -9.96 1.57 13.67
C ALA A 90 -9.51 0.19 13.15
N ALA A 91 -8.49 0.19 12.28
CA ALA A 91 -7.97 -1.02 11.68
C ALA A 91 -7.46 -1.99 12.76
N ALA A 92 -7.95 -3.23 12.70
CA ALA A 92 -7.53 -4.31 13.59
C ALA A 92 -6.46 -5.22 12.95
N TYR A 93 -6.10 -4.98 11.68
CA TYR A 93 -5.14 -5.75 10.89
C TYR A 93 -5.51 -7.23 10.76
N THR A 94 -6.80 -7.53 10.78
CA THR A 94 -7.26 -8.92 10.58
C THR A 94 -6.99 -9.38 9.15
N ASP A 95 -6.89 -10.69 8.94
CA ASP A 95 -6.78 -11.27 7.60
C ASP A 95 -7.85 -10.77 6.63
N ALA A 96 -9.07 -10.55 7.12
CA ALA A 96 -10.16 -10.04 6.29
C ALA A 96 -9.90 -8.60 5.84
N GLU A 97 -9.40 -7.74 6.74
CA GLU A 97 -9.02 -6.37 6.42
C GLU A 97 -7.84 -6.34 5.46
N ASN A 98 -6.81 -7.15 5.72
CA ASN A 98 -5.65 -7.29 4.84
C ASN A 98 -6.07 -7.72 3.43
N ARG A 99 -6.92 -8.75 3.31
CA ARG A 99 -7.48 -9.16 2.01
C ARG A 99 -8.24 -8.03 1.33
N ALA A 100 -9.05 -7.26 2.05
CA ALA A 100 -9.79 -6.14 1.47
C ALA A 100 -8.86 -5.04 0.95
N VAL A 101 -7.83 -4.66 1.72
CA VAL A 101 -6.83 -3.66 1.33
C VAL A 101 -6.07 -4.11 0.09
N PHE A 102 -5.52 -5.34 0.10
CA PHE A 102 -4.74 -5.84 -1.03
C PHE A 102 -5.58 -6.02 -2.29
N ALA A 103 -6.79 -6.57 -2.17
CA ALA A 103 -7.69 -6.70 -3.32
C ALA A 103 -8.04 -5.34 -3.92
N THR A 104 -8.32 -4.34 -3.08
CA THR A 104 -8.63 -2.97 -3.53
C THR A 104 -7.41 -2.30 -4.15
N SER A 105 -6.22 -2.45 -3.54
CA SER A 105 -4.96 -1.92 -4.07
C SER A 105 -4.62 -2.53 -5.42
N GLN A 106 -4.79 -3.85 -5.57
CA GLN A 106 -4.56 -4.54 -6.83
C GLN A 106 -5.52 -4.05 -7.91
N ALA A 107 -6.82 -3.98 -7.60
CA ALA A 107 -7.82 -3.47 -8.55
C ALA A 107 -7.53 -2.02 -8.98
N LEU A 108 -7.08 -1.17 -8.06
CA LEU A 108 -6.69 0.21 -8.36
C LEU A 108 -5.48 0.27 -9.28
N VAL A 109 -4.45 -0.54 -9.01
CA VAL A 109 -3.27 -0.66 -9.88
C VAL A 109 -3.67 -1.13 -11.28
N GLU A 110 -4.52 -2.16 -11.38
CA GLU A 110 -5.02 -2.69 -12.67
C GLU A 110 -5.75 -1.62 -13.48
N VAL A 111 -6.63 -0.83 -12.85
CA VAL A 111 -7.33 0.29 -13.49
C VAL A 111 -6.34 1.33 -14.03
N LEU A 112 -5.41 1.78 -13.19
CA LEU A 112 -4.45 2.82 -13.56
C LEU A 112 -3.50 2.37 -14.68
N LEU A 113 -3.05 1.11 -14.64
CA LEU A 113 -2.24 0.54 -15.71
C LEU A 113 -3.05 0.40 -17.01
N GLY A 114 -4.33 0.00 -16.93
CA GLY A 114 -5.24 -0.07 -18.07
C GLY A 114 -5.48 1.28 -18.75
N GLU A 115 -5.44 2.37 -17.99
CA GLU A 115 -5.49 3.74 -18.49
C GLU A 115 -4.14 4.24 -19.04
N GLY A 116 -3.07 3.46 -18.89
CA GLY A 116 -1.73 3.79 -19.38
C GLY A 116 -0.89 4.62 -18.42
N HIS A 117 -1.26 4.70 -17.14
CA HIS A 117 -0.43 5.34 -16.11
C HIS A 117 0.72 4.43 -15.66
N ARG A 118 1.81 5.08 -15.26
CA ARG A 118 2.83 4.47 -14.40
C ARG A 118 2.36 4.55 -12.95
N VAL A 119 2.64 3.53 -12.16
CA VAL A 119 2.17 3.42 -10.77
C VAL A 119 3.33 3.05 -9.85
N VAL A 120 3.47 3.76 -8.74
CA VAL A 120 4.35 3.40 -7.62
C VAL A 120 3.49 2.87 -6.49
N VAL A 121 3.75 1.63 -6.09
CA VAL A 121 3.04 0.96 -4.99
C VAL A 121 3.90 1.02 -3.74
N ASP A 122 3.40 1.73 -2.73
CA ASP A 122 3.98 1.81 -1.40
C ASP A 122 3.19 0.87 -0.47
N ALA A 123 3.67 -0.37 -0.36
CA ALA A 123 3.07 -1.40 0.48
C ALA A 123 4.03 -1.78 1.61
N THR A 124 3.53 -1.72 2.85
CA THR A 124 4.33 -2.02 4.04
C THR A 124 4.47 -3.53 4.29
N ASN A 125 3.67 -4.39 3.64
CA ASN A 125 3.76 -5.84 3.81
C ASN A 125 3.09 -6.58 2.64
N LEU A 126 3.78 -7.50 1.96
CA LEU A 126 3.16 -8.40 0.96
C LEU A 126 3.12 -9.87 1.44
N LEU A 127 3.69 -10.19 2.61
CA LEU A 127 4.00 -11.58 2.98
C LEU A 127 3.57 -12.02 4.39
N ALA A 128 3.16 -11.13 5.30
CA ALA A 128 2.77 -11.54 6.65
C ALA A 128 1.27 -11.25 6.94
N PRO A 129 0.43 -12.29 7.14
CA PRO A 129 -0.97 -12.15 7.57
C PRO A 129 -1.13 -11.46 8.94
N GLU A 130 -0.06 -11.50 9.74
CA GLU A 130 0.00 -11.00 11.10
C GLU A 130 1.11 -9.95 11.20
N ASP A 131 0.83 -8.68 10.89
CA ASP A 131 1.58 -7.57 11.49
C ASP A 131 0.88 -6.24 11.26
N HIS A 132 0.83 -5.46 12.34
CA HIS A 132 0.32 -4.11 12.44
C HIS A 132 1.15 -3.20 11.53
N SER A 133 0.53 -2.34 10.72
CA SER A 133 1.28 -1.35 9.90
C SER A 133 1.84 -0.19 10.73
N ASP A 134 1.85 -0.32 12.05
CA ASP A 134 2.55 0.60 12.93
C ASP A 134 4.04 0.39 12.70
N ALA A 135 4.69 1.34 12.02
CA ALA A 135 6.14 1.34 11.81
C ALA A 135 6.89 1.68 13.11
N ASP A 136 6.56 1.00 14.20
CA ASP A 136 7.25 1.13 15.48
C ASP A 136 8.52 0.26 15.54
N GLU A 137 9.38 0.55 16.51
CA GLU A 137 10.65 -0.15 16.69
C GLU A 137 10.45 -1.66 16.90
N ARG A 138 9.38 -2.06 17.59
CA ARG A 138 9.09 -3.47 17.89
C ARG A 138 8.69 -4.24 16.64
N VAL A 139 7.91 -3.64 15.76
CA VAL A 139 7.53 -4.21 14.46
C VAL A 139 8.78 -4.29 13.57
N TYR A 140 9.61 -3.24 13.55
CA TYR A 140 10.86 -3.24 12.80
C TYR A 140 11.80 -4.37 13.26
N GLU A 141 12.00 -4.54 14.56
CA GLU A 141 12.81 -5.64 15.14
C GLU A 141 12.24 -7.02 14.79
N ARG A 142 10.94 -7.26 15.00
CA ARG A 142 10.31 -8.54 14.66
C ARG A 142 10.43 -8.91 13.19
N MET A 143 10.24 -7.94 12.29
CA MET A 143 10.35 -8.18 10.85
C MET A 143 11.80 -8.35 10.40
N ARG A 144 12.74 -7.66 11.05
CA ARG A 144 14.18 -7.86 10.84
C ARG A 144 14.58 -9.28 11.21
N ASP A 145 14.11 -9.78 12.35
CA ASP A 145 14.41 -11.12 12.85
C ASP A 145 13.80 -12.24 11.99
N ARG A 146 12.66 -11.97 11.33
CA ARG A 146 12.02 -12.89 10.36
C ARG A 146 12.75 -12.99 9.02
N ALA A 147 13.87 -12.28 8.84
CA ALA A 147 14.64 -12.16 7.60
C ALA A 147 13.77 -11.69 6.42
N PHE A 148 13.74 -10.37 6.19
CA PHE A 148 13.22 -9.85 4.92
C PHE A 148 14.04 -10.42 3.76
N GLU A 149 13.41 -11.24 2.92
CA GLU A 149 14.00 -11.79 1.71
C GLU A 149 13.54 -10.98 0.49
N PRO A 150 14.42 -10.17 -0.13
CA PRO A 150 14.10 -9.51 -1.39
C PRO A 150 13.95 -10.55 -2.52
N PRO A 151 13.28 -10.19 -3.63
CA PRO A 151 13.27 -11.02 -4.83
C PRO A 151 14.69 -11.33 -5.28
N LYS A 152 14.96 -12.58 -5.66
CA LYS A 152 16.32 -13.02 -6.02
C LYS A 152 16.89 -12.28 -7.23
N GLU A 153 16.04 -11.84 -8.16
CA GLU A 153 16.42 -11.13 -9.38
C GLU A 153 15.35 -10.08 -9.75
N GLY A 154 15.67 -9.20 -10.70
CA GLY A 154 14.72 -8.23 -11.25
C GLY A 154 14.34 -7.07 -10.33
N HIS A 155 15.14 -6.81 -9.29
CA HIS A 155 14.94 -5.68 -8.38
C HIS A 155 16.11 -4.68 -8.43
N LEU A 156 15.85 -3.47 -7.96
CA LEU A 156 16.86 -2.44 -7.73
C LEU A 156 16.85 -2.09 -6.24
N GLU A 157 18.03 -2.05 -5.64
CA GLU A 157 18.18 -1.57 -4.26
C GLU A 157 18.21 -0.04 -4.22
N VAL A 158 17.53 0.55 -3.24
CA VAL A 158 17.54 1.99 -3.01
C VAL A 158 18.02 2.24 -1.60
N ALA A 159 19.14 2.94 -1.45
CA ALA A 159 19.65 3.35 -0.15
C ALA A 159 19.05 4.71 0.23
N ASN A 160 18.19 4.72 1.25
CA ASN A 160 17.67 5.96 1.81
C ASN A 160 18.75 6.65 2.66
N GLY A 161 19.60 7.45 2.00
CA GLY A 161 20.74 8.15 2.60
C GLY A 161 21.35 9.16 1.64
N ALA A 162 22.67 9.41 1.74
CA ALA A 162 23.37 10.41 0.94
C ALA A 162 23.21 10.22 -0.59
N ASP A 163 22.99 8.97 -1.01
CA ASP A 163 22.91 8.57 -2.41
C ASP A 163 21.47 8.51 -2.96
N LEU A 164 20.47 8.83 -2.15
CA LEU A 164 19.06 8.62 -2.50
C LEU A 164 18.66 9.27 -3.83
N ALA A 165 19.14 10.48 -4.10
CA ALA A 165 18.84 11.19 -5.34
C ALA A 165 19.35 10.43 -6.58
N ARG A 166 20.53 9.81 -6.49
CA ARG A 166 21.12 8.98 -7.55
C ARG A 166 20.31 7.70 -7.74
N ASP A 167 19.92 7.05 -6.66
CA ASP A 167 19.18 5.79 -6.72
C ASP A 167 17.76 6.00 -7.28
N VAL A 168 17.09 7.09 -6.90
CA VAL A 168 15.79 7.49 -7.50
C VAL A 168 15.94 7.73 -9.00
N ALA A 169 17.01 8.41 -9.44
CA ALA A 169 17.26 8.61 -10.86
C ALA A 169 17.48 7.29 -11.60
N ARG A 170 18.27 6.37 -11.02
CA ARG A 170 18.53 5.04 -11.59
C ARG A 170 17.26 4.21 -11.75
N VAL A 171 16.38 4.22 -10.76
CA VAL A 171 15.07 3.55 -10.85
C VAL A 171 14.23 4.17 -11.97
N ALA A 172 14.18 5.50 -12.06
CA ALA A 172 13.41 6.17 -13.10
C ALA A 172 13.92 5.83 -14.51
N GLU A 173 15.24 5.85 -14.71
CA GLU A 173 15.87 5.46 -15.98
C GLU A 173 15.56 4.01 -16.35
N ALA A 174 15.57 3.09 -15.38
CA ALA A 174 15.21 1.70 -15.60
C ALA A 174 13.75 1.53 -16.04
N VAL A 175 12.82 2.26 -15.41
CA VAL A 175 11.40 2.26 -15.80
C VAL A 175 11.22 2.82 -17.21
N GLU A 176 11.91 3.91 -17.54
CA GLU A 176 11.85 4.50 -18.88
C GLU A 176 12.42 3.55 -19.93
N ALA A 177 13.54 2.88 -19.65
CA ALA A 177 14.15 1.91 -20.56
C ALA A 177 13.26 0.67 -20.77
N ALA A 178 12.63 0.16 -19.71
CA ALA A 178 11.72 -0.99 -19.78
C ALA A 178 10.41 -0.67 -20.52
N THR A 179 10.05 0.61 -20.62
CA THR A 179 8.84 1.07 -21.30
C THR A 179 9.11 1.63 -22.69
N ARG A 180 10.31 1.42 -23.27
CA ARG A 180 10.71 1.96 -24.59
C ARG A 180 10.02 1.32 -25.79
#